data_AF-A0AAU9M8K0-F1
#
_entry.id   AF-A0AAU9M8K0-F1
#
_cell.length_a   1.000
_cell.length_b   1.000
_cell.length_c   1.000
_cell.angle_alpha   90.00
_cell.angle_beta   90.00
_cell.angle_gamma   90.00
#
_symmetry.space_group_name_H-M   'P 1'
#
loop_
_entity.id
_entity.type
_entity.pdbx_description
1 polymer ?
#
loop_
_entity_poly.entity_id
_entity_poly.type
_entity_poly.pdbx_seq_one_letter_code
_entity_poly.pdbx_strand_id
1 'polypeptide(L)'
;MEIENLTADDSSATMAEVLPLASISQQPYVSELLSFTLDRLHKEPELLRVDAERIRRQMQEVAVNNYRAFISAADALVSTRHEVSSIDKHLESLIAEVPKLTSGCSEFIESAEKILEQRKMNQTLLANHSTLLDLLEIPQLMDTCVRNGNYDEALDLEAYVSKLSTMHPKLPVIQALAAEVRQTTQSLLSQLLQKLRSNIQLPECLRIIGYLRRIGVYSEYEMRLQFLRCRESWLCGILDDLDQRNAYEHLKGMEVRRIMMEDFSSAGLCIRLHLTLKLSKSCSLR
;
A
#
# COMPACT_ATOMS: atom_id res chain seq x y z
N MET A 1 6.80 11.96 -50.32
CA MET A 1 6.11 11.15 -51.33
C MET A 1 4.76 11.80 -51.51
N GLU A 2 4.75 12.76 -52.41
CA GLU A 2 3.63 13.65 -52.69
C GLU A 2 2.72 13.03 -53.74
N ILE A 3 1.45 13.39 -53.61
CA ILE A 3 0.34 13.07 -54.50
C ILE A 3 0.44 14.01 -55.70
N GLU A 4 0.41 13.48 -56.92
CA GLU A 4 0.18 14.27 -58.13
C GLU A 4 -0.94 13.65 -59.00
N ASN A 5 -1.82 14.54 -59.43
CA ASN A 5 -3.00 14.38 -60.26
C ASN A 5 -2.70 13.79 -61.64
N LEU A 6 -3.64 13.02 -62.18
CA LEU A 6 -3.87 12.90 -63.62
C LEU A 6 -5.37 13.05 -63.91
N THR A 7 -5.72 14.24 -64.36
CA THR A 7 -7.02 14.63 -64.92
C THR A 7 -7.21 14.11 -66.34
N ALA A 8 -8.42 13.62 -66.61
CA ALA A 8 -9.21 13.79 -67.83
C ALA A 8 -8.51 13.75 -69.19
N ASP A 9 -8.84 12.74 -69.99
CA ASP A 9 -9.22 13.02 -71.39
C ASP A 9 -10.37 12.10 -71.82
N ASP A 10 -11.46 12.76 -72.21
CA ASP A 10 -12.77 12.23 -72.56
C ASP A 10 -12.95 12.45 -74.06
N SER A 11 -12.53 11.50 -74.93
CA SER A 11 -12.91 11.54 -76.35
C SER A 11 -12.70 10.20 -77.07
N SER A 12 -13.62 9.24 -76.92
CA SER A 12 -13.90 8.28 -78.01
C SER A 12 -15.31 7.67 -77.97
N ALA A 13 -16.27 8.39 -77.38
CA ALA A 13 -17.67 7.99 -77.34
C ALA A 13 -18.49 8.67 -78.45
N THR A 14 -18.12 8.50 -79.73
CA THR A 14 -18.97 8.90 -80.86
C THR A 14 -18.74 7.99 -82.07
N MET A 15 -19.64 7.02 -82.25
CA MET A 15 -20.11 6.43 -83.54
C MET A 15 -20.66 5.01 -83.30
N ALA A 16 -21.69 4.93 -82.47
CA ALA A 16 -22.71 3.90 -82.63
C ALA A 16 -24.04 4.67 -82.60
N GLU A 17 -24.54 4.96 -83.80
CA GLU A 17 -25.85 5.55 -84.02
C GLU A 17 -26.88 4.61 -83.39
N VAL A 18 -27.23 4.88 -82.14
CA VAL A 18 -28.23 4.12 -81.39
C VAL A 18 -29.55 4.37 -82.09
N LEU A 19 -29.98 3.40 -82.91
CA LEU A 19 -31.34 3.39 -83.43
C LEU A 19 -32.29 3.49 -82.22
N PRO A 20 -33.15 4.52 -82.12
CA PRO A 20 -33.91 4.86 -80.91
C PRO A 20 -34.94 3.82 -80.45
N LEU A 21 -34.96 2.63 -81.05
CA LEU A 21 -36.00 1.62 -80.88
C LEU A 21 -35.53 0.40 -80.07
N ALA A 22 -34.28 0.33 -79.61
CA ALA A 22 -33.78 -0.87 -78.91
C ALA A 22 -32.74 -0.60 -77.80
N SER A 23 -32.86 -1.33 -76.68
CA SER A 23 -31.87 -1.35 -75.59
C SER A 23 -30.49 -1.81 -76.08
N ILE A 24 -29.40 -1.42 -75.38
CA ILE A 24 -27.99 -1.68 -75.77
C ILE A 24 -27.72 -3.15 -76.15
N SER A 25 -28.38 -4.11 -75.49
CA SER A 25 -28.24 -5.55 -75.75
C SER A 25 -28.90 -6.03 -77.06
N GLN A 26 -29.82 -5.25 -77.62
CA GLN A 26 -30.59 -5.57 -78.82
C GLN A 26 -30.06 -4.88 -80.09
N GLN A 27 -29.13 -3.93 -79.94
CA GLN A 27 -28.45 -3.23 -81.04
C GLN A 27 -27.78 -4.15 -82.08
N PRO A 28 -27.06 -5.24 -81.72
CA PRO A 28 -26.47 -6.14 -82.72
C PRO A 28 -27.54 -6.85 -83.55
N TYR A 29 -28.65 -7.24 -82.94
CA TYR A 29 -29.78 -7.88 -83.65
C TYR A 29 -30.46 -6.91 -84.61
N VAL A 30 -30.62 -5.64 -84.23
CA VAL A 30 -31.18 -4.59 -85.11
C VAL A 30 -30.25 -4.29 -86.29
N SER A 31 -28.93 -4.31 -86.08
CA SER A 31 -27.95 -4.16 -87.17
C SER A 31 -27.98 -5.33 -88.16
N GLU A 32 -28.24 -6.54 -87.67
CA GLU A 32 -28.41 -7.74 -88.49
C GLU A 32 -29.71 -7.68 -89.31
N LEU A 33 -30.79 -7.16 -88.72
CA LEU A 33 -32.09 -6.98 -89.37
C LEU A 33 -32.04 -6.03 -90.59
N LEU A 34 -31.24 -4.96 -90.49
CA LEU A 34 -31.02 -3.98 -91.57
C LEU A 34 -30.17 -4.54 -92.72
N SER A 35 -29.48 -5.66 -92.51
CA SER A 35 -28.66 -6.34 -93.52
C SER A 35 -29.43 -7.39 -94.33
N PHE A 36 -30.69 -7.69 -93.99
CA PHE A 36 -31.51 -8.71 -94.65
C PHE A 36 -32.27 -8.19 -95.88
N THR A 37 -32.50 -9.07 -96.85
CA THR A 37 -33.33 -8.80 -98.04
C THR A 37 -34.82 -8.73 -97.68
N LEU A 38 -35.60 -7.95 -98.44
CA LEU A 38 -37.02 -7.69 -98.15
C LEU A 38 -37.89 -8.96 -97.99
N ASP A 39 -37.58 -10.03 -98.74
CA ASP A 39 -38.26 -11.34 -98.64
C ASP A 39 -37.97 -12.06 -97.31
N ARG A 40 -36.74 -11.92 -96.81
CA ARG A 40 -36.32 -12.51 -95.53
C ARG A 40 -36.87 -11.71 -94.35
N LEU A 41 -36.88 -10.38 -94.44
CA LEU A 41 -37.49 -9.51 -93.44
C LEU A 41 -39.00 -9.74 -93.30
N HIS A 42 -39.69 -10.07 -94.40
CA HIS A 42 -41.11 -10.41 -94.38
C HIS A 42 -41.40 -11.77 -93.68
N LYS A 43 -40.46 -12.73 -93.76
CA LYS A 43 -40.56 -14.04 -93.08
C LYS A 43 -40.00 -14.05 -91.66
N GLU A 44 -39.13 -13.11 -91.33
CA GLU A 44 -38.51 -12.93 -90.01
C GLU A 44 -39.51 -12.88 -88.85
N PRO A 45 -40.65 -12.15 -88.89
CA PRO A 45 -41.62 -12.17 -87.79
C PRO A 45 -42.27 -13.54 -87.59
N GLU A 46 -42.52 -14.30 -88.66
CA GLU A 46 -43.05 -15.66 -88.54
C GLU A 46 -41.98 -16.64 -88.03
N LEU A 47 -40.72 -16.48 -88.45
CA LEU A 47 -39.57 -17.23 -87.91
C LEU A 47 -39.37 -16.97 -86.42
N LEU A 48 -39.35 -15.71 -86.00
CA LEU A 48 -39.28 -15.31 -84.59
C LEU A 48 -40.47 -15.83 -83.80
N ARG A 49 -41.67 -15.82 -84.37
CA ARG A 49 -42.87 -16.36 -83.71
C ARG A 49 -42.71 -17.85 -83.48
N VAL A 50 -42.29 -18.61 -84.50
CA VAL A 50 -42.06 -20.05 -84.40
C VAL A 50 -40.94 -20.39 -83.42
N ASP A 51 -39.83 -19.65 -83.45
CA ASP A 51 -38.72 -19.86 -82.52
C ASP A 51 -39.07 -19.45 -81.09
N ALA A 52 -39.83 -18.38 -80.89
CA ALA A 52 -40.36 -18.02 -79.58
C ALA A 52 -41.31 -19.10 -79.04
N GLU A 53 -42.19 -19.65 -79.88
CA GLU A 53 -43.05 -20.78 -79.50
C GLU A 53 -42.26 -22.05 -79.21
N ARG A 54 -41.17 -22.31 -79.95
CA ARG A 54 -40.25 -23.41 -79.70
C ARG A 54 -39.54 -23.25 -78.36
N ILE A 55 -38.94 -22.09 -78.10
CA ILE A 55 -38.26 -21.77 -76.83
C ILE A 55 -39.25 -21.83 -75.68
N ARG A 56 -40.47 -21.32 -75.84
CA ARG A 56 -41.52 -21.40 -74.83
C ARG A 56 -41.88 -22.86 -74.50
N ARG A 57 -42.01 -23.73 -75.51
CA ARG A 57 -42.25 -25.17 -75.29
C ARG A 57 -41.07 -25.84 -74.60
N GLN A 58 -39.84 -25.57 -75.04
CA GLN A 58 -38.63 -26.10 -74.40
C GLN A 58 -38.52 -25.65 -72.94
N MET A 59 -38.81 -24.38 -72.66
CA MET A 59 -38.82 -23.84 -71.30
C MET A 59 -39.91 -24.49 -70.45
N GLN A 60 -41.12 -24.70 -71.00
CA GLN A 60 -42.18 -25.43 -70.31
C GLN A 60 -41.80 -26.88 -70.04
N GLU A 61 -41.20 -27.57 -71.00
CA GLU A 61 -40.77 -28.96 -70.86
C GLU A 61 -39.66 -29.10 -69.81
N VAL A 62 -38.67 -28.21 -69.82
CA VAL A 62 -37.61 -28.16 -68.80
C VAL A 62 -38.18 -27.79 -67.43
N ALA A 63 -39.10 -26.84 -67.36
CA ALA A 63 -39.75 -26.44 -66.12
C ALA A 63 -40.60 -27.57 -65.52
N VAL A 64 -41.35 -28.31 -66.35
CA VAL A 64 -42.18 -29.45 -65.91
C VAL A 64 -41.30 -30.63 -65.53
N ASN A 65 -40.27 -30.95 -66.31
CA ASN A 65 -39.38 -32.08 -66.01
C ASN A 65 -38.54 -31.84 -64.74
N ASN A 66 -38.17 -30.59 -64.46
CA ASN A 66 -37.30 -30.23 -63.34
C ASN A 66 -38.00 -29.41 -62.24
N TYR A 67 -39.34 -29.39 -62.17
CA TYR A 67 -40.06 -28.57 -61.20
C TYR A 67 -39.66 -28.89 -59.74
N ARG A 68 -39.35 -30.16 -59.44
CA ARG A 68 -38.85 -30.58 -58.11
C ARG A 68 -37.50 -29.96 -57.75
N ALA A 69 -36.59 -29.82 -58.72
CA ALA A 69 -35.30 -29.18 -58.49
C ALA A 69 -35.47 -27.68 -58.19
N PHE A 70 -36.40 -27.02 -58.90
CA PHE A 70 -36.73 -25.61 -58.60
C PHE A 70 -37.36 -25.42 -57.23
N ILE A 71 -38.28 -26.31 -56.82
CA ILE A 71 -38.88 -26.26 -55.47
C ILE A 71 -37.81 -26.52 -54.41
N SER A 72 -36.98 -27.58 -54.55
CA SER A 72 -35.91 -27.84 -53.58
C SER A 72 -34.87 -26.72 -53.53
N ALA A 73 -34.55 -26.07 -54.66
CA ALA A 73 -33.66 -24.91 -54.67
C ALA A 73 -34.28 -23.71 -53.97
N ALA A 74 -35.59 -23.46 -54.17
CA ALA A 74 -36.32 -22.41 -53.48
C ALA A 74 -36.41 -22.67 -51.96
N ASP A 75 -36.71 -23.90 -51.55
CA ASP A 75 -36.74 -24.31 -50.15
C ASP A 75 -35.36 -24.17 -49.49
N ALA A 76 -34.29 -24.58 -50.19
CA ALA A 76 -32.91 -24.40 -49.72
C ALA A 76 -32.53 -22.92 -49.60
N LEU A 77 -32.98 -22.06 -50.52
CA LEU A 77 -32.80 -20.61 -50.44
C LEU A 77 -33.53 -20.01 -49.24
N VAL A 78 -34.77 -20.44 -48.97
CA VAL A 78 -35.55 -19.99 -47.81
C VAL A 78 -34.87 -20.43 -46.51
N SER A 79 -34.44 -21.69 -46.43
CA SER A 79 -33.69 -22.22 -45.28
C SER A 79 -32.39 -21.44 -45.05
N THR A 80 -31.61 -21.21 -46.11
CA THR A 80 -30.36 -20.42 -46.03
C THR A 80 -30.64 -19.00 -45.54
N ARG A 81 -31.72 -18.37 -46.01
CA ARG A 81 -32.10 -17.02 -45.56
C ARG A 81 -32.47 -17.00 -44.07
N HIS A 82 -33.15 -18.04 -43.58
CA HIS A 82 -33.44 -18.19 -42.16
C HIS A 82 -32.18 -18.39 -41.32
N GLU A 83 -31.25 -19.24 -41.77
CA GLU A 83 -29.96 -19.45 -41.09
C GLU A 83 -29.14 -18.16 -41.04
N VAL A 84 -29.06 -17.40 -42.14
CA VAL A 84 -28.38 -16.10 -42.16
C VAL A 84 -29.02 -15.12 -41.18
N SER A 85 -30.35 -15.06 -41.12
CA SER A 85 -31.05 -14.22 -40.12
C SER A 85 -30.81 -14.69 -38.69
N SER A 86 -30.67 -16.00 -38.46
CA SER A 86 -30.29 -16.56 -37.17
C SER A 86 -28.88 -16.12 -36.78
N ILE A 87 -27.92 -16.23 -37.70
CA ILE A 87 -26.53 -15.79 -37.50
C ILE A 87 -26.50 -14.31 -37.13
N ASP A 88 -27.23 -13.46 -37.85
CA ASP A 88 -27.29 -12.02 -37.61
C ASP A 88 -27.72 -11.72 -36.15
N LYS A 89 -28.76 -12.40 -35.67
CA LYS A 89 -29.23 -12.29 -34.27
C LYS A 89 -28.19 -12.76 -33.25
N HIS A 90 -27.49 -13.85 -33.53
CA HIS A 90 -26.42 -14.34 -32.64
C HIS A 90 -25.24 -13.37 -32.61
N LEU A 91 -24.91 -12.75 -33.75
CA LEU A 91 -23.87 -11.76 -33.88
C LEU A 91 -24.23 -10.48 -33.12
N GLU A 92 -25.47 -10.00 -33.24
CA GLU A 92 -25.99 -8.88 -32.43
C GLU A 92 -25.91 -9.17 -30.92
N SER A 93 -26.31 -10.38 -30.51
CA SER A 93 -26.22 -10.80 -29.11
C SER A 93 -24.76 -10.84 -28.62
N LEU A 94 -23.84 -11.39 -29.43
CA LEU A 94 -22.42 -11.43 -29.10
C LEU A 94 -21.82 -10.02 -28.98
N ILE A 95 -22.17 -9.12 -29.90
CA ILE A 95 -21.75 -7.71 -29.87
C ILE A 95 -22.28 -7.02 -28.59
N ALA A 96 -23.46 -7.38 -28.10
CA ALA A 96 -24.01 -6.84 -26.87
C ALA A 96 -23.39 -7.42 -25.59
N GLU A 97 -22.98 -8.70 -25.59
CA GLU A 97 -22.44 -9.38 -24.41
C GLU A 97 -20.91 -9.22 -24.24
N VAL A 98 -20.14 -9.09 -25.32
CA VAL A 98 -18.68 -8.89 -25.25
C VAL A 98 -18.27 -7.66 -24.42
N PRO A 99 -18.93 -6.49 -24.53
CA PRO A 99 -18.64 -5.33 -23.68
C PRO A 99 -18.92 -5.60 -22.20
N LYS A 100 -20.00 -6.32 -21.88
CA LYS A 100 -20.35 -6.67 -20.49
C LYS A 100 -19.32 -7.62 -19.88
N LEU A 101 -18.84 -8.58 -20.66
CA LEU A 101 -17.76 -9.46 -20.24
C LEU A 101 -16.46 -8.67 -20.02
N THR A 102 -16.15 -7.75 -20.93
CA THR A 102 -14.94 -6.91 -20.83
C THR A 102 -14.98 -6.00 -19.60
N SER A 103 -16.14 -5.39 -19.30
CA SER A 103 -16.30 -4.58 -18.09
C SER A 103 -16.20 -5.44 -16.83
N GLY A 104 -16.84 -6.61 -16.80
CA GLY A 104 -16.74 -7.55 -15.68
C GLY A 104 -15.32 -8.06 -15.44
N CYS A 105 -14.55 -8.32 -16.50
CA CYS A 105 -13.13 -8.67 -16.40
C CYS A 105 -12.30 -7.50 -15.84
N SER A 106 -12.62 -6.26 -16.23
CA SER A 106 -11.90 -5.08 -15.75
C SER A 106 -12.16 -4.85 -14.25
N GLU A 107 -13.43 -4.94 -13.81
CA GLU A 107 -13.81 -4.87 -12.39
C GLU A 107 -13.19 -6.00 -11.57
N PHE A 108 -13.14 -7.21 -12.14
CA PHE A 108 -12.48 -8.35 -11.51
C PHE A 108 -10.98 -8.11 -11.34
N ILE A 109 -10.30 -7.57 -12.35
CA ILE A 109 -8.86 -7.24 -12.26
C ILE A 109 -8.63 -6.19 -11.17
N GLU A 110 -9.40 -5.11 -11.13
CA GLU A 110 -9.28 -4.06 -10.11
C GLU A 110 -9.52 -4.62 -8.69
N SER A 111 -10.55 -5.45 -8.54
CA SER A 111 -10.85 -6.13 -7.27
C SER A 111 -9.73 -7.10 -6.87
N ALA A 112 -9.19 -7.85 -7.83
CA ALA A 112 -8.11 -8.79 -7.60
C ALA A 112 -6.81 -8.08 -7.21
N GLU A 113 -6.48 -6.95 -7.84
CA GLU A 113 -5.32 -6.12 -7.48
C GLU A 113 -5.43 -5.61 -6.05
N LYS A 114 -6.59 -5.10 -5.65
CA LYS A 114 -6.84 -4.67 -4.27
C LYS A 114 -6.66 -5.82 -3.26
N ILE A 115 -7.18 -7.01 -3.58
CA ILE A 115 -7.01 -8.20 -2.73
C ILE A 115 -5.54 -8.62 -2.66
N LEU A 116 -4.81 -8.57 -3.78
CA LEU A 116 -3.39 -8.91 -3.83
C LEU A 116 -2.55 -7.92 -3.02
N GLU A 117 -2.86 -6.62 -3.10
CA GLU A 117 -2.18 -5.60 -2.31
C GLU A 117 -2.43 -5.79 -0.80
N GLN A 118 -3.69 -6.02 -0.40
CA GLN A 118 -4.02 -6.36 0.98
C GLN A 118 -3.32 -7.63 1.46
N ARG A 119 -3.28 -8.67 0.62
CA ARG A 119 -2.59 -9.92 0.94
C ARG A 119 -1.09 -9.72 1.07
N LYS A 120 -0.47 -8.92 0.21
CA LYS A 120 0.95 -8.57 0.28
C LYS A 120 1.27 -7.80 1.55
N MET A 121 0.43 -6.84 1.93
CA MET A 121 0.55 -6.10 3.19
C MET A 121 0.44 -7.05 4.39
N ASN A 122 -0.57 -7.91 4.41
CA ASN A 122 -0.77 -8.91 5.48
C ASN A 122 0.40 -9.89 5.57
N GLN A 123 0.93 -10.37 4.45
CA GLN A 123 2.07 -11.28 4.43
C GLN A 123 3.34 -10.59 4.94
N THR A 124 3.52 -9.31 4.61
CA THR A 124 4.64 -8.50 5.14
C THR A 124 4.50 -8.28 6.64
N LEU A 125 3.29 -8.01 7.13
CA LEU A 125 3.00 -7.92 8.56
C LEU A 125 3.28 -9.23 9.27
N LEU A 126 2.88 -10.36 8.68
CA LEU A 126 3.03 -11.69 9.27
C LEU A 126 4.51 -12.13 9.30
N ALA A 127 5.29 -11.78 8.27
CA ALA A 127 6.73 -12.02 8.24
C ALA A 127 7.48 -11.18 9.28
N ASN A 128 7.03 -9.95 9.53
CA ASN A 128 7.64 -9.05 10.51
C ASN A 128 6.99 -9.12 11.90
N HIS A 129 5.97 -9.97 12.09
CA HIS A 129 5.18 -10.02 13.33
C HIS A 129 6.08 -10.30 14.53
N SER A 130 7.00 -11.26 14.43
CA SER A 130 7.91 -11.60 15.54
C SER A 130 8.69 -10.38 16.00
N THR A 131 9.30 -9.65 15.07
CA THR A 131 10.08 -8.45 15.38
C THR A 131 9.22 -7.32 15.97
N LEU A 132 7.96 -7.21 15.56
CA LEU A 132 7.00 -6.25 16.13
C LEU A 132 6.60 -6.64 17.55
N LEU A 133 6.43 -7.94 17.80
CA LEU A 133 6.15 -8.47 19.13
C LEU A 133 7.35 -8.21 20.07
N ASP A 134 8.56 -8.53 19.63
CA ASP A 134 9.79 -8.29 20.39
C ASP A 134 9.91 -6.79 20.77
N LEU A 135 9.54 -5.89 19.85
CA LEU A 135 9.53 -4.45 20.11
C LEU A 135 8.47 -4.05 21.16
N LEU A 136 7.29 -4.66 21.09
CA LEU A 136 6.19 -4.42 22.05
C LEU A 136 6.48 -5.02 23.43
N GLU A 137 7.34 -6.03 23.53
CA GLU A 137 7.74 -6.66 24.80
C GLU A 137 8.81 -5.86 25.56
N ILE A 138 9.49 -4.89 24.93
CA ILE A 138 10.54 -4.08 25.56
C ILE A 138 10.15 -3.46 26.91
N PRO A 139 8.97 -2.84 27.10
CA PRO A 139 8.61 -2.23 28.39
C PRO A 139 8.46 -3.27 29.50
N GLN A 140 7.94 -4.46 29.17
CA GLN A 140 7.80 -5.57 30.11
C GLN A 140 9.17 -6.15 30.49
N LEU A 141 10.06 -6.30 29.50
CA LEU A 141 11.44 -6.70 29.73
C LEU A 141 12.15 -5.67 30.60
N MET A 142 11.97 -4.38 30.33
CA MET A 142 12.58 -3.31 31.11
C MET A 142 12.08 -3.30 32.57
N ASP A 143 10.79 -3.49 32.81
CA ASP A 143 10.25 -3.61 34.17
C ASP A 143 10.85 -4.82 34.92
N THR A 144 11.00 -5.94 34.22
CA THR A 144 11.65 -7.15 34.76
C THR A 144 13.13 -6.89 35.10
N CYS A 145 13.88 -6.22 34.21
CA CYS A 145 15.27 -5.83 34.47
C CYS A 145 15.39 -4.92 35.70
N VAL A 146 14.51 -3.92 35.83
CA VAL A 146 14.47 -3.00 36.98
C VAL A 146 14.19 -3.76 38.27
N ARG A 147 13.23 -4.70 38.26
CA ARG A 147 12.90 -5.54 39.42
C ARG A 147 14.02 -6.49 39.82
N ASN A 148 14.77 -7.02 38.85
CA ASN A 148 15.89 -7.93 39.09
C ASN A 148 17.17 -7.20 39.54
N GLY A 149 17.22 -5.87 39.45
CA GLY A 149 18.39 -5.05 39.81
C GLY A 149 19.42 -4.89 38.68
N ASN A 150 19.09 -5.33 37.47
CA ASN A 150 19.88 -5.20 36.25
C ASN A 150 19.62 -3.84 35.61
N TYR A 151 20.20 -2.78 36.20
CA TYR A 151 19.95 -1.41 35.80
C TYR A 151 20.68 -1.00 34.52
N ASP A 152 21.84 -1.59 34.21
CA ASP A 152 22.60 -1.27 33.00
C ASP A 152 21.80 -1.65 31.74
N GLU A 153 21.24 -2.86 31.70
CA GLU A 153 20.45 -3.37 30.60
C GLU A 153 19.13 -2.59 30.45
N ALA A 154 18.50 -2.20 31.56
CA ALA A 154 17.29 -1.37 31.53
C ALA A 154 17.57 0.01 30.90
N LEU A 155 18.73 0.61 31.15
CA LEU A 155 19.13 1.90 30.57
C LEU A 155 19.53 1.78 29.10
N ASP A 156 20.09 0.65 28.69
CA ASP A 156 20.34 0.37 27.27
C ASP A 156 19.03 0.26 26.47
N LEU A 157 18.00 -0.36 27.06
CA LEU A 157 16.66 -0.44 26.47
C LEU A 157 15.99 0.95 26.36
N GLU A 158 16.13 1.80 27.37
CA GLU A 158 15.64 3.19 27.34
C GLU A 158 16.27 3.98 26.19
N ALA A 159 17.60 3.92 26.06
CA ALA A 159 18.32 4.61 25.01
C ALA A 159 17.94 4.11 23.61
N TYR A 160 17.72 2.80 23.46
CA TYR A 160 17.25 2.19 22.22
C TYR A 160 15.85 2.72 21.82
N VAL A 161 14.88 2.71 22.74
CA VAL A 161 13.52 3.19 22.46
C VAL A 161 13.48 4.70 22.23
N SER A 162 14.31 5.46 22.95
CA SER A 162 14.48 6.90 22.73
C SER A 162 15.00 7.20 21.32
N LYS A 163 16.04 6.48 20.87
CA LYS A 163 16.54 6.58 19.50
C LYS A 163 15.48 6.18 18.48
N LEU A 164 14.74 5.08 18.72
CA LEU A 164 13.68 4.64 17.82
C LEU A 164 12.55 5.68 17.68
N SER A 165 12.18 6.33 18.78
CA SER A 165 11.19 7.41 18.79
C SER A 165 11.64 8.62 17.96
N THR A 166 12.93 8.97 18.01
CA THR A 166 13.47 10.06 17.16
C THR A 166 13.53 9.70 15.68
N MET A 167 13.79 8.43 15.34
CA MET A 167 13.83 7.96 13.95
C MET A 167 12.44 7.86 13.32
N HIS A 168 11.42 7.52 14.11
CA HIS A 168 10.05 7.30 13.64
C HIS A 168 9.00 8.10 14.43
N PRO A 169 8.98 9.44 14.32
CA PRO A 169 8.09 10.29 15.11
C PRO A 169 6.62 10.20 14.67
N LYS A 170 6.32 9.71 13.47
CA LYS A 170 4.95 9.66 12.92
C LYS A 170 4.12 8.46 13.40
N LEU A 171 4.73 7.48 14.04
CA LEU A 171 4.05 6.24 14.44
C LEU A 171 3.56 6.33 15.89
N PRO A 172 2.23 6.31 16.13
CA PRO A 172 1.67 6.48 17.47
C PRO A 172 2.04 5.33 18.43
N VAL A 173 2.21 4.11 17.91
CA VAL A 173 2.63 2.94 18.70
C VAL A 173 4.03 3.15 19.30
N ILE A 174 4.97 3.72 18.54
CA ILE A 174 6.32 4.01 19.03
C ILE A 174 6.30 5.15 20.06
N GLN A 175 5.40 6.14 19.89
CA GLN A 175 5.24 7.20 20.89
C GLN A 175 4.66 6.67 22.21
N ALA A 176 3.69 5.76 22.15
CA ALA A 176 3.14 5.07 23.32
C ALA A 176 4.21 4.23 24.02
N LEU A 177 4.97 3.44 23.26
CA LEU A 177 6.11 2.67 23.76
C LEU A 177 7.12 3.56 24.50
N ALA A 178 7.49 4.68 23.90
CA ALA A 178 8.42 5.64 24.51
C ALA A 178 7.83 6.29 25.78
N ALA A 179 6.51 6.48 25.85
CA ALA A 179 5.85 7.00 27.05
C ALA A 179 5.88 5.99 28.21
N GLU A 180 5.58 4.72 27.93
CA GLU A 180 5.65 3.62 28.92
C GLU A 180 7.08 3.45 29.45
N VAL A 181 8.07 3.43 28.55
CA VAL A 181 9.49 3.35 28.93
C VAL A 181 9.90 4.53 29.81
N ARG A 182 9.50 5.77 29.47
CA ARG A 182 9.76 6.93 30.34
C ARG A 182 9.13 6.78 31.72
N GLN A 183 7.93 6.23 31.82
CA GLN A 183 7.28 5.99 33.11
C GLN A 183 8.07 5.00 33.97
N THR A 184 8.53 3.89 33.38
CA THR A 184 9.36 2.91 34.07
C THR A 184 10.71 3.49 34.47
N THR A 185 11.33 4.35 33.64
CA THR A 185 12.55 5.09 34.00
C THR A 185 12.34 6.03 35.19
N GLN A 186 11.18 6.70 35.31
CA GLN A 186 10.85 7.51 36.48
C GLN A 186 10.66 6.68 37.76
N SER A 187 10.08 5.48 37.63
CA SER A 187 10.00 4.51 38.73
C SER A 187 11.40 4.06 39.17
N LEU A 188 12.26 3.70 38.21
CA LEU A 188 13.66 3.35 38.45
C LEU A 188 14.41 4.47 39.18
N LEU A 189 14.26 5.72 38.72
CA LEU A 189 14.85 6.90 39.35
C LEU A 189 14.45 7.01 40.82
N SER A 190 13.15 6.84 41.10
CA SER A 190 12.61 6.90 42.47
C SER A 190 13.17 5.79 43.36
N GLN A 191 13.30 4.57 42.81
CA GLN A 191 13.89 3.43 43.51
C GLN A 191 15.39 3.63 43.79
N LEU A 192 16.15 4.14 42.83
CA LEU A 192 17.57 4.46 42.99
C LEU A 192 17.79 5.55 44.04
N LEU A 193 16.93 6.59 44.06
CA LEU A 193 16.97 7.64 45.08
C LEU A 193 16.63 7.09 46.47
N GLN A 194 15.66 6.16 46.57
CA GLN A 194 15.34 5.51 47.83
C GLN A 194 16.48 4.62 48.34
N LYS A 195 17.13 3.86 47.44
CA LYS A 195 18.36 3.11 47.75
C LYS A 195 19.45 4.06 48.24
N LEU A 196 19.65 5.20 47.61
CA LEU A 196 20.67 6.16 48.05
C LEU A 196 20.42 6.75 49.46
N ARG A 197 19.15 6.74 49.92
CA ARG A 197 18.76 7.10 51.29
C ARG A 197 18.92 5.96 52.30
N SER A 198 19.36 4.77 51.90
CA SER A 198 19.65 3.66 52.80
C SER A 198 21.15 3.49 53.03
N ASN A 199 21.50 2.61 53.98
CA ASN A 199 22.88 2.30 54.31
C ASN A 199 23.51 1.51 53.15
N ILE A 200 24.35 2.17 52.34
CA ILE A 200 24.96 1.60 51.13
C ILE A 200 26.47 1.91 51.13
N GLN A 201 27.26 0.92 50.72
CA GLN A 201 28.71 1.02 50.58
C GLN A 201 29.13 1.99 49.47
N LEU A 202 30.27 2.67 49.63
CA LEU A 202 30.76 3.68 48.67
C LEU A 202 30.84 3.18 47.20
N PRO A 203 31.27 1.93 46.89
CA PRO A 203 31.32 1.44 45.51
C PRO A 203 29.93 1.39 44.83
N GLU A 204 28.90 0.97 45.55
CA GLU A 204 27.52 0.91 45.05
C GLU A 204 26.93 2.32 44.86
N CYS A 205 27.33 3.28 45.71
CA CYS A 205 26.94 4.69 45.53
C CYS A 205 27.43 5.25 44.20
N LEU A 206 28.70 4.97 43.86
CA LEU A 206 29.30 5.44 42.62
C LEU A 206 28.62 4.81 41.39
N ARG A 207 28.23 3.52 41.48
CA ARG A 207 27.44 2.85 40.44
C ARG A 207 26.07 3.51 40.24
N ILE A 208 25.34 3.79 41.32
CA ILE A 208 24.04 4.46 41.25
C ILE A 208 24.15 5.87 40.64
N ILE A 209 25.20 6.63 41.01
CA ILE A 209 25.49 7.94 40.40
C ILE A 209 25.81 7.78 38.90
N GLY A 210 26.53 6.72 38.53
CA GLY A 210 26.78 6.36 37.13
C GLY A 210 25.48 6.15 36.35
N TYR A 211 24.52 5.41 36.90
CA TYR A 211 23.20 5.20 36.31
C TYR A 211 22.41 6.51 36.19
N LEU A 212 22.37 7.32 37.25
CA LEU A 212 21.74 8.65 37.23
C LEU A 212 22.33 9.57 36.16
N ARG A 213 23.64 9.45 35.90
CA ARG A 213 24.31 10.20 34.83
C ARG A 213 23.91 9.72 33.44
N ARG A 214 23.77 8.41 33.25
CA ARG A 214 23.31 7.83 31.97
C ARG A 214 21.86 8.22 31.64
N ILE A 215 21.00 8.32 32.65
CA ILE A 215 19.60 8.76 32.51
C ILE A 215 19.52 10.23 32.04
N GLY A 216 20.51 11.08 32.36
CA GLY A 216 20.62 12.44 31.82
C GLY A 216 19.55 13.43 32.29
N VAL A 217 18.69 13.06 33.25
CA VAL A 217 17.59 13.93 33.75
C VAL A 217 18.12 15.09 34.60
N TYR A 218 19.28 14.93 35.25
CA TYR A 218 19.87 15.96 36.14
C TYR A 218 21.16 16.53 35.56
N SER A 219 21.34 17.84 35.71
CA SER A 219 22.65 18.47 35.52
C SER A 219 23.67 17.93 36.54
N GLU A 220 24.96 18.00 36.22
CA GLU A 220 26.04 17.54 37.10
C GLU A 220 25.97 18.18 38.49
N TYR A 221 25.56 19.46 38.56
CA TYR A 221 25.33 20.17 39.82
C TYR A 221 24.11 19.65 40.59
N GLU A 222 23.00 19.40 39.89
CA GLU A 222 21.74 18.92 40.51
C GLU A 222 21.88 17.49 41.02
N MET A 223 22.58 16.63 40.28
CA MET A 223 22.89 15.26 40.68
C MET A 223 23.72 15.23 41.96
N ARG A 224 24.76 16.07 42.03
CA ARG A 224 25.57 16.27 43.23
C ARG A 224 24.71 16.75 44.41
N LEU A 225 23.87 17.76 44.21
CA LEU A 225 22.99 18.27 45.26
C LEU A 225 22.00 17.19 45.74
N GLN A 226 21.44 16.40 44.83
CA GLN A 226 20.49 15.35 45.15
C GLN A 226 21.14 14.18 45.90
N PHE A 227 22.39 13.85 45.56
CA PHE A 227 23.20 12.91 46.35
C PHE A 227 23.36 13.37 47.79
N LEU A 228 23.72 14.65 48.00
CA LEU A 228 23.89 15.19 49.35
C LEU A 228 22.58 15.20 50.13
N ARG A 229 21.47 15.58 49.49
CA ARG A 229 20.14 15.55 50.14
C ARG A 229 19.73 14.14 50.56
N CYS A 230 20.00 13.13 49.73
CA CYS A 230 19.69 11.74 50.08
C CYS A 230 20.55 11.23 51.23
N ARG A 231 21.85 11.57 51.24
CA ARG A 231 22.77 11.20 52.34
C ARG A 231 22.51 11.97 53.63
N GLU A 232 22.16 13.26 53.54
CA GLU A 232 21.70 14.08 54.66
C GLU A 232 20.44 13.46 55.28
N SER A 233 19.45 13.08 54.45
CA SER A 233 18.23 12.41 54.93
C SER A 233 18.51 11.07 55.60
N TRP A 234 19.43 10.27 55.07
CA TRP A 234 19.84 9.00 55.71
C TRP A 234 20.53 9.24 57.06
N LEU A 235 21.45 10.20 57.11
CA LEU A 235 22.19 10.54 58.32
C LEU A 235 21.29 11.16 59.40
N CYS A 236 20.33 12.01 59.01
CA CYS A 236 19.29 12.50 59.92
C CYS A 236 18.44 11.35 60.46
N GLY A 237 18.06 10.36 59.64
CA GLY A 237 17.34 9.17 60.11
C GLY A 237 18.11 8.37 61.17
N ILE A 238 19.42 8.18 60.98
CA ILE A 238 20.28 7.54 62.00
C ILE A 238 20.38 8.39 63.28
N LEU A 239 20.44 9.72 63.14
CA LEU A 239 20.53 10.63 64.29
C LEU A 239 19.21 10.72 65.07
N ASP A 240 18.07 10.58 64.40
CA ASP A 240 16.75 10.53 65.02
C ASP A 240 16.51 9.19 65.75
N ASP A 241 17.10 8.09 65.24
CA ASP A 241 17.08 6.77 65.91
C ASP A 241 17.98 6.68 67.15
N LEU A 242 18.93 7.61 67.32
CA LEU A 242 19.79 7.67 68.50
C LEU A 242 19.08 8.38 69.67
N ASP A 243 18.90 7.67 70.78
CA ASP A 243 18.20 8.20 71.96
C ASP A 243 18.97 9.38 72.57
N GLN A 244 18.36 10.57 72.56
CA GLN A 244 18.95 11.83 73.06
C GLN A 244 19.29 11.79 74.57
N ARG A 245 18.88 10.73 75.27
CA ARG A 245 19.07 10.55 76.72
C ARG A 245 20.48 10.08 77.10
N ASN A 246 21.22 9.43 76.19
CA ASN A 246 22.59 8.96 76.44
C ASN A 246 23.63 9.86 75.76
N ALA A 247 24.25 10.75 76.54
CA ALA A 247 25.28 11.70 76.05
C ALA A 247 26.47 11.02 75.34
N TYR A 248 26.81 9.77 75.72
CA TYR A 248 27.88 8.99 75.09
C TYR A 248 27.51 8.46 73.70
N GLU A 249 26.27 8.02 73.48
CA GLU A 249 25.80 7.58 72.16
C GLU A 249 25.61 8.76 71.21
N HIS A 250 25.18 9.90 71.74
CA HIS A 250 25.12 11.14 70.97
C HIS A 250 26.51 11.63 70.52
N LEU A 251 27.52 11.58 71.39
CA LEU A 251 28.90 11.96 71.04
C LEU A 251 29.49 11.01 69.99
N LYS A 252 29.19 9.71 70.07
CA LYS A 252 29.59 8.71 69.08
C LYS A 252 28.89 8.96 67.72
N GLY A 253 27.61 9.34 67.73
CA GLY A 253 26.87 9.76 66.53
C GLY A 253 27.46 11.02 65.88
N MET A 254 27.91 12.00 66.66
CA MET A 254 28.61 13.19 66.16
C MET A 254 29.97 12.86 65.53
N GLU A 255 30.73 11.93 66.12
CA GLU A 255 32.01 11.48 65.55
C GLU A 255 31.81 10.71 64.24
N VAL A 256 30.81 9.83 64.18
CA VAL A 256 30.41 9.10 62.97
C VAL A 256 29.97 10.08 61.86
N ARG A 257 29.29 11.18 62.20
CA ARG A 257 28.96 12.26 61.26
C ARG A 257 30.20 12.99 60.75
N ARG A 258 31.21 13.21 61.60
CA ARG A 258 32.48 13.85 61.22
C ARG A 258 33.26 12.95 60.27
N ILE A 259 33.48 11.69 60.64
CA ILE A 259 34.22 10.70 59.82
C ILE A 259 33.55 10.53 58.46
N MET A 260 32.22 10.38 58.42
CA MET A 260 31.53 10.26 57.13
C MET A 260 31.62 11.55 56.29
N MET A 261 31.55 12.74 56.90
CA MET A 261 31.77 13.98 56.14
C MET A 261 33.20 14.09 55.58
N GLU A 262 34.21 13.57 56.29
CA GLU A 262 35.58 13.50 55.81
C GLU A 262 35.73 12.47 54.67
N ASP A 263 35.11 11.30 54.80
CA ASP A 263 35.09 10.27 53.75
C ASP A 263 34.41 10.79 52.47
N PHE A 264 33.26 11.47 52.59
CA PHE A 264 32.57 12.09 51.46
C PHE A 264 33.33 13.29 50.87
N SER A 265 34.08 14.05 51.69
CA SER A 265 34.97 15.12 51.20
C SER A 265 36.21 14.57 50.49
N SER A 266 36.70 13.39 50.87
CA SER A 266 37.88 12.75 50.27
C SER A 266 37.57 12.07 48.94
N ALA A 267 36.35 11.55 48.78
CA ALA A 267 35.87 10.85 47.58
C ALA A 267 35.59 11.76 46.36
N GLY A 268 36.15 12.97 46.31
CA GLY A 268 36.12 13.85 45.13
C GLY A 268 34.80 14.59 44.89
N LEU A 269 33.82 14.53 45.79
CA LEU A 269 32.68 15.46 45.76
C LEU A 269 33.12 16.81 46.32
N CYS A 270 33.65 17.66 45.44
CA CYS A 270 34.09 19.03 45.70
C CYS A 270 32.90 19.96 46.07
N ILE A 271 32.20 19.67 47.17
CA ILE A 271 31.05 20.44 47.70
C ILE A 271 31.42 20.97 49.09
N ARG A 272 32.69 21.35 49.22
CA ARG A 272 33.30 21.87 50.45
C ARG A 272 32.80 23.24 50.87
N LEU A 273 31.99 23.93 50.03
CA LEU A 273 31.52 25.29 50.32
C LEU A 273 30.05 25.37 50.79
N HIS A 274 29.16 24.45 50.39
CA HIS A 274 27.73 24.64 50.66
C HIS A 274 27.29 24.04 52.00
N LEU A 275 27.91 22.95 52.47
CA LEU A 275 27.57 22.34 53.76
C LEU A 275 28.16 23.08 54.95
N THR A 276 29.37 23.63 54.85
CA THR A 276 30.01 24.44 55.90
C THR A 276 29.18 25.69 56.22
N LEU A 277 28.56 26.32 55.21
CA LEU A 277 27.66 27.47 55.40
C LEU A 277 26.31 27.09 56.03
N LYS A 278 25.75 25.90 55.73
CA LYS A 278 24.52 25.41 56.38
C LYS A 278 24.77 24.92 57.82
N LEU A 279 25.88 24.24 58.06
CA LEU A 279 26.29 23.79 59.39
C LEU A 279 26.60 24.96 60.33
N SER A 280 27.21 26.04 59.83
CA SER A 280 27.40 27.26 60.62
C SER A 280 26.08 27.92 61.04
N LYS A 281 25.02 27.82 60.22
CA LYS A 281 23.70 28.39 60.55
C LYS A 281 22.89 27.52 61.50
N SER A 282 23.00 26.19 61.41
CA SER A 282 22.29 25.29 62.33
C SER A 282 22.95 25.19 63.72
N CYS A 283 24.27 25.39 63.84
CA CYS A 283 24.95 25.45 65.14
C CYS A 283 24.83 26.81 65.84
N SER A 284 24.50 27.88 65.11
CA SER A 284 24.31 29.23 65.69
C SER A 284 22.88 29.48 66.21
N LEU A 285 21.97 28.50 66.11
CA LEU A 285 20.57 28.62 66.52
C LEU A 285 20.16 27.59 67.59
N ARG A 286 21.11 27.03 68.34
CA ARG A 286 20.85 26.37 69.64
C ARG A 286 21.78 26.92 70.70
#